data_AF-A0A183HYR3-F1
#
_entry.id   AF-A0A183HYR3-F1
#
_cell.length_a   1.000
_cell.length_b   1.000
_cell.length_c   1.000
_cell.angle_alpha   90.00
_cell.angle_beta   90.00
_cell.angle_gamma   90.00
#
_symmetry.space_group_name_H-M   'P 1'
#
loop_
_entity.id
_entity.type
_entity.pdbx_description
1 polymer ?
#
loop_
_entity_poly.entity_id
_entity_poly.type
_entity_poly.pdbx_seq_one_letter_code
_entity_poly.pdbx_strand_id
1 'polypeptide(L)'
;MDKQNETFDSSSSRANNHSNTSTPSVKQKELNVKKKHITRPRSISPQKTPQTSLDETSKKSRSKSPIKRFPQILETLDYLSSQCQLGRCSATLIVQDTKFLVCKHQLSHISDYFRALFLANKSIPKSGAYHNSCNEFAIVVSSFRHPPPAIQFKWFLESAIQSSVFSDITDDKLETCMRLSKRFRAKSLEAKCARYIQENVVRKTPMVALCWLNWVLKHKFDQTTYDACLPCVATASVRCLEEHRNLISERLLADLLAAKLRTLYDQC
;
A
#
# COMPACT_ATOMS: atom_id res chain seq x y z
N MET A 1 -6.77 -58.96 5.91
CA MET A 1 -5.81 -59.82 6.60
C MET A 1 -4.56 -59.76 5.74
N ASP A 2 -3.45 -59.12 6.08
CA ASP A 2 -2.79 -58.77 7.35
C ASP A 2 -2.02 -57.44 7.16
N LYS A 3 -2.19 -56.41 8.01
CA LYS A 3 -1.30 -55.98 9.11
C LYS A 3 0.22 -56.21 8.88
N GLN A 4 0.97 -55.12 8.69
CA GLN A 4 2.14 -54.81 9.52
C GLN A 4 2.53 -53.32 9.41
N ASN A 5 2.46 -52.65 10.58
CA ASN A 5 3.11 -51.39 10.91
C ASN A 5 4.62 -51.63 11.04
N GLU A 6 5.46 -50.71 10.57
CA GLU A 6 6.69 -50.37 11.27
C GLU A 6 6.92 -48.86 11.30
N THR A 7 7.05 -48.39 12.53
CA THR A 7 7.38 -47.04 12.97
C THR A 7 8.89 -47.00 13.18
N PHE A 8 9.59 -46.02 12.61
CA PHE A 8 10.96 -45.70 12.99
C PHE A 8 11.01 -44.27 13.53
N ASP A 9 11.04 -44.19 14.87
CA ASP A 9 11.55 -43.06 15.63
C ASP A 9 13.08 -43.12 15.66
N SER A 10 13.75 -42.00 15.41
CA SER A 10 15.12 -41.77 15.88
C SER A 10 15.37 -40.28 16.01
N SER A 11 15.29 -39.84 17.26
CA SER A 11 15.80 -38.56 17.76
C SER A 11 17.33 -38.63 17.87
N SER A 12 18.04 -37.58 17.46
CA SER A 12 19.39 -37.28 17.99
C SER A 12 19.89 -35.88 17.61
N SER A 13 19.95 -35.04 18.65
CA SER A 13 21.12 -34.24 19.07
C SER A 13 21.53 -32.98 18.31
N ARG A 14 21.24 -31.88 19.02
CA ARG A 14 21.73 -30.50 18.99
C ARG A 14 23.25 -30.40 19.22
N ALA A 15 23.92 -29.48 18.51
CA ALA A 15 25.18 -28.88 18.97
C ALA A 15 25.16 -27.37 18.64
N ASN A 16 24.97 -26.58 19.70
CA ASN A 16 25.00 -25.12 19.72
C ASN A 16 26.33 -24.73 20.36
N ASN A 17 27.22 -24.06 19.64
CA ASN A 17 28.45 -23.48 20.17
C ASN A 17 28.43 -21.98 19.94
N HIS A 18 28.40 -21.18 21.03
CA HIS A 18 29.29 -20.04 21.22
C HIS A 18 29.05 -19.34 22.58
N SER A 19 29.94 -19.69 23.53
CA SER A 19 30.73 -18.80 24.41
C SER A 19 30.18 -17.41 24.81
N ASN A 20 29.80 -17.31 26.09
CA ASN A 20 29.73 -16.08 26.88
C ASN A 20 31.08 -15.80 27.55
N THR A 21 31.59 -14.56 27.49
CA THR A 21 32.61 -14.08 28.44
C THR A 21 32.49 -12.56 28.68
N SER A 22 32.02 -12.26 29.89
CA SER A 22 32.45 -11.20 30.84
C SER A 22 32.88 -9.81 30.38
N THR A 23 32.17 -8.83 30.93
CA THR A 23 32.58 -7.46 31.28
C THR A 23 33.77 -7.39 32.24
N PRO A 24 34.40 -6.21 32.36
CA PRO A 24 34.76 -5.71 33.68
C PRO A 24 34.27 -4.27 33.92
N SER A 25 33.90 -4.05 35.18
CA SER A 25 33.50 -2.79 35.80
C SER A 25 34.70 -2.13 36.51
N VAL A 26 34.43 -0.96 37.09
CA VAL A 26 35.10 -0.26 38.21
C VAL A 26 35.87 1.01 37.83
N LYS A 27 35.29 2.18 38.16
CA LYS A 27 35.73 3.01 39.31
C LYS A 27 34.73 4.14 39.61
N GLN A 28 34.23 4.12 40.85
CA GLN A 28 33.54 5.22 41.54
C GLN A 28 34.52 6.34 41.90
N LYS A 29 34.02 7.58 41.97
CA LYS A 29 34.36 8.52 43.04
C LYS A 29 33.23 9.52 43.27
N GLU A 30 33.00 9.80 44.54
CA GLU A 30 31.80 10.36 45.15
C GLU A 30 32.08 11.79 45.70
N LEU A 31 31.00 12.48 46.12
CA LEU A 31 30.91 13.68 46.99
C LEU A 31 31.12 15.05 46.29
N ASN A 32 30.36 16.13 46.53
CA ASN A 32 29.50 16.47 47.66
C ASN A 32 28.47 17.59 47.32
N VAL A 33 27.48 17.69 48.20
CA VAL A 33 26.26 18.51 48.22
C VAL A 33 26.50 20.03 48.38
N LYS A 34 25.65 20.87 47.76
CA LYS A 34 25.13 22.12 48.35
C LYS A 34 23.80 22.59 47.72
N LYS A 35 22.73 22.53 48.52
CA LYS A 35 21.41 23.17 48.32
C LYS A 35 21.57 24.70 48.32
N LYS A 36 20.77 25.42 47.50
CA LYS A 36 19.76 26.41 47.95
C LYS A 36 19.14 27.23 46.79
N HIS A 37 17.81 27.31 46.85
CA HIS A 37 16.92 28.44 46.56
C HIS A 37 16.76 29.05 45.14
N ILE A 38 15.63 28.67 44.54
CA ILE A 38 14.57 29.52 43.96
C ILE A 38 14.78 31.03 44.14
N THR A 39 14.82 31.79 43.04
CA THR A 39 14.16 33.11 42.94
C THR A 39 13.85 33.48 41.48
N ARG A 40 12.63 33.97 41.31
CA ARG A 40 11.96 34.41 40.08
C ARG A 40 12.13 35.93 39.94
N PRO A 41 12.52 36.50 38.80
CA PRO A 41 12.41 37.94 38.58
C PRO A 41 10.99 38.29 38.12
N ARG A 42 10.31 39.13 38.91
CA ARG A 42 9.08 39.85 38.54
C ARG A 42 9.49 41.17 37.86
N SER A 43 8.91 41.50 36.72
CA SER A 43 8.99 42.84 36.13
C SER A 43 7.65 43.58 36.25
N ILE A 44 7.61 44.47 37.25
CA ILE A 44 7.14 45.87 37.26
C ILE A 44 5.96 46.23 36.33
N SER A 45 4.84 46.62 36.94
CA SER A 45 3.71 47.33 36.33
C SER A 45 3.85 48.85 36.50
N PRO A 46 3.35 49.68 35.57
CA PRO A 46 2.93 51.05 35.88
C PRO A 46 1.41 51.17 36.04
N GLN A 47 1.00 51.99 37.01
CA GLN A 47 -0.38 52.32 37.37
C GLN A 47 -1.05 53.29 36.40
N LYS A 48 -2.39 53.27 36.42
CA LYS A 48 -3.38 54.10 35.69
C LYS A 48 -3.48 55.55 36.17
N THR A 49 -3.98 56.45 35.31
CA THR A 49 -4.94 57.55 35.60
C THR A 49 -5.50 58.16 34.27
N PRO A 50 -6.61 58.93 34.23
CA PRO A 50 -7.89 58.41 33.73
C PRO A 50 -8.66 59.25 32.66
N GLN A 51 -9.66 58.57 32.07
CA GLN A 51 -11.00 59.03 31.61
C GLN A 51 -11.18 60.04 30.44
N THR A 52 -11.89 59.56 29.41
CA THR A 52 -13.06 60.09 28.64
C THR A 52 -12.98 59.47 27.23
N SER A 53 -13.98 58.93 26.57
CA SER A 53 -15.45 58.95 26.61
C SER A 53 -16.00 57.69 25.93
N LEU A 54 -17.28 57.37 26.16
CA LEU A 54 -18.03 56.29 25.52
C LEU A 54 -17.89 56.31 23.98
N ASP A 55 -17.67 55.15 23.34
CA ASP A 55 -18.62 54.63 22.36
C ASP A 55 -18.38 53.14 22.00
N GLU A 56 -19.43 52.53 21.49
CA GLU A 56 -19.77 51.11 21.51
C GLU A 56 -18.93 50.11 20.67
N THR A 57 -19.11 48.83 21.04
CA THR A 57 -18.95 47.60 20.24
C THR A 57 -17.54 47.09 19.89
N SER A 58 -17.09 46.21 20.79
CA SER A 58 -16.16 45.08 20.62
C SER A 58 -15.65 44.77 19.20
N LYS A 59 -14.45 45.26 18.88
CA LYS A 59 -13.56 44.63 17.90
C LYS A 59 -13.00 43.34 18.50
N LYS A 60 -13.67 42.20 18.25
CA LYS A 60 -13.10 40.88 18.54
C LYS A 60 -11.95 40.61 17.58
N SER A 61 -10.73 40.82 18.09
CA SER A 61 -9.50 40.21 17.62
C SER A 61 -9.71 38.71 17.41
N ARG A 62 -9.81 38.27 16.15
CA ARG A 62 -9.73 36.85 15.79
C ARG A 62 -8.29 36.57 15.41
N SER A 63 -7.58 35.96 16.35
CA SER A 63 -6.37 35.19 16.13
C SER A 63 -6.47 34.38 14.84
N LYS A 64 -5.59 34.64 13.88
CA LYS A 64 -5.39 33.81 12.69
C LYS A 64 -4.81 32.47 13.14
N SER A 65 -5.68 31.55 13.53
CA SER A 65 -5.35 30.13 13.59
C SER A 65 -4.88 29.71 12.19
N PRO A 66 -3.84 28.87 12.04
CA PRO A 66 -3.49 28.34 10.74
C PRO A 66 -4.69 27.54 10.24
N ILE A 67 -5.41 28.08 9.25
CA ILE A 67 -6.39 27.31 8.50
C ILE A 67 -5.54 26.22 7.84
N LYS A 68 -5.64 24.98 8.35
CA LYS A 68 -5.22 23.80 7.59
C LYS A 68 -5.96 23.93 6.27
N ARG A 69 -5.26 24.34 5.22
CA ARG A 69 -5.77 24.33 3.85
C ARG A 69 -6.08 22.86 3.59
N PHE A 70 -7.34 22.48 3.71
CA PHE A 70 -7.80 21.26 3.09
C PHE A 70 -7.44 21.39 1.61
N PRO A 71 -6.81 20.37 1.00
CA PRO A 71 -6.61 20.37 -0.45
C PRO A 71 -7.95 20.72 -1.08
N GLN A 72 -7.99 21.80 -1.87
CA GLN A 72 -9.21 22.12 -2.62
C GLN A 72 -9.47 20.92 -3.51
N ILE A 73 -10.60 20.25 -3.32
CA ILE A 73 -11.00 19.13 -4.17
C ILE A 73 -11.17 19.70 -5.57
N LEU A 74 -10.40 19.20 -6.53
CA LEU A 74 -10.43 19.66 -7.91
C LEU A 74 -11.42 18.88 -8.76
N GLU A 75 -11.65 17.60 -8.44
CA GLU A 75 -12.44 16.69 -9.25
C GLU A 75 -13.27 15.75 -8.38
N THR A 76 -14.49 15.43 -8.83
CA THR A 76 -15.35 14.40 -8.23
C THR A 76 -15.77 13.42 -9.31
N LEU A 77 -15.45 12.15 -9.11
CA LEU A 77 -15.77 11.05 -10.00
C LEU A 77 -16.86 10.17 -9.36
N ASP A 78 -17.96 9.96 -10.09
CA ASP A 78 -19.09 9.17 -9.60
C ASP A 78 -19.07 7.74 -10.18
N TYR A 79 -18.93 6.76 -9.29
CA TYR A 79 -19.01 5.32 -9.58
C TYR A 79 -20.23 4.67 -8.91
N LEU A 80 -21.20 5.46 -8.45
CA LEU A 80 -22.45 4.95 -7.90
C LEU A 80 -23.38 4.51 -9.04
N SER A 81 -24.04 3.36 -8.84
CA SER A 81 -25.24 3.07 -9.62
C SER A 81 -26.39 3.96 -9.13
N SER A 82 -27.39 4.18 -9.99
CA SER A 82 -28.62 4.92 -9.64
C SER A 82 -29.31 4.39 -8.37
N GLN A 83 -29.20 3.08 -8.11
CA GLN A 83 -29.72 2.43 -6.91
C GLN A 83 -28.93 2.78 -5.64
N CYS A 84 -27.63 3.07 -5.74
CA CYS A 84 -26.80 3.45 -4.59
C CYS A 84 -26.91 4.95 -4.23
N GLN A 85 -27.49 5.80 -5.09
CA GLN A 85 -27.68 7.23 -4.82
C GLN A 85 -28.80 7.51 -3.79
N LEU A 86 -29.79 6.63 -3.68
CA LEU A 86 -30.93 6.77 -2.76
C LEU A 86 -30.69 6.07 -1.40
N GLY A 87 -29.68 5.21 -1.30
CA GLY A 87 -29.40 4.42 -0.10
C GLY A 87 -28.23 4.95 0.75
N ARG A 88 -28.20 4.60 2.05
CA ARG A 88 -27.03 4.82 2.95
C ARG A 88 -25.80 3.94 2.60
N CYS A 89 -25.75 3.41 1.39
CA CYS A 89 -24.73 2.49 0.91
C CYS A 89 -23.57 3.18 0.15
N SER A 90 -23.58 4.51 0.02
CA SER A 90 -22.50 5.28 -0.60
C SER A 90 -21.35 5.60 0.37
N ALA A 91 -20.14 5.70 -0.17
CA ALA A 91 -18.96 6.22 0.49
C ALA A 91 -18.23 7.20 -0.45
N THR A 92 -17.60 8.22 0.14
CA THR A 92 -16.69 9.13 -0.56
C THR A 92 -15.27 8.76 -0.20
N LEU A 93 -14.47 8.38 -1.18
CA LEU A 93 -13.04 8.15 -1.00
C LEU A 93 -12.29 9.37 -1.53
N ILE A 94 -11.41 9.94 -0.72
CA ILE A 94 -10.59 11.09 -1.09
C ILE A 94 -9.18 10.58 -1.34
N VAL A 95 -8.69 10.76 -2.56
CA VAL A 95 -7.31 10.46 -2.96
C VAL A 95 -6.69 11.76 -3.43
N GLN A 96 -5.76 12.30 -2.64
CA GLN A 96 -5.17 13.62 -2.85
C GLN A 96 -6.24 14.71 -2.91
N ASP A 97 -6.51 15.24 -4.11
CA ASP A 97 -7.44 16.31 -4.45
C ASP A 97 -8.65 15.82 -5.27
N THR A 98 -8.81 14.50 -5.44
CA THR A 98 -9.94 13.91 -6.15
C THR A 98 -10.86 13.13 -5.20
N LYS A 99 -12.18 13.35 -5.35
CA LYS A 99 -13.24 12.61 -4.67
C LYS A 99 -13.76 11.47 -5.56
N PHE A 100 -13.92 10.29 -5.00
CA PHE A 100 -14.49 9.12 -5.65
C PHE A 100 -15.75 8.70 -4.89
N LEU A 101 -16.92 8.84 -5.50
CA LEU A 101 -18.18 8.35 -4.94
C LEU A 101 -18.34 6.89 -5.33
N VAL A 102 -18.41 6.00 -4.35
CA VAL A 102 -18.41 4.54 -4.57
C VAL A 102 -19.48 3.84 -3.74
N CYS A 103 -19.99 2.72 -4.23
CA CYS A 103 -20.94 1.91 -3.48
C CYS A 103 -20.20 0.97 -2.51
N LYS A 104 -20.45 1.11 -1.20
CA LYS A 104 -19.77 0.37 -0.12
C LYS A 104 -19.87 -1.14 -0.30
N HIS A 105 -21.05 -1.64 -0.67
CA HIS A 105 -21.28 -3.08 -0.84
C HIS A 105 -20.44 -3.65 -1.98
N GLN A 106 -20.45 -2.99 -3.13
CA GLN A 106 -19.69 -3.40 -4.30
C GLN A 106 -18.19 -3.40 -3.99
N LEU A 107 -17.69 -2.31 -3.41
CA LEU A 107 -16.26 -2.19 -3.09
C LEU A 107 -15.83 -3.16 -1.97
N SER A 108 -16.69 -3.45 -1.00
CA SER A 108 -16.46 -4.48 0.03
C SER A 108 -16.44 -5.91 -0.51
N HIS A 109 -17.21 -6.16 -1.57
CA HIS A 109 -17.25 -7.46 -2.24
C HIS A 109 -15.96 -7.69 -3.02
N ILE A 110 -15.46 -6.69 -3.74
CA ILE A 110 -14.25 -6.83 -4.56
C ILE A 110 -12.94 -6.72 -3.76
N SER A 111 -12.97 -6.14 -2.55
CA SER A 111 -11.78 -5.86 -1.76
C SER A 111 -11.99 -6.09 -0.26
N ASP A 112 -11.17 -6.99 0.29
CA ASP A 112 -11.15 -7.27 1.73
C ASP A 112 -10.70 -6.04 2.55
N TYR A 113 -9.80 -5.22 1.97
CA TYR A 113 -9.35 -3.98 2.59
C TYR A 113 -10.51 -3.01 2.80
N PHE A 114 -11.29 -2.74 1.75
CA PHE A 114 -12.42 -1.81 1.84
C PHE A 114 -13.57 -2.38 2.68
N ARG A 115 -13.79 -3.70 2.66
CA ARG A 115 -14.72 -4.35 3.58
C ARG A 115 -14.36 -4.07 5.04
N ALA A 116 -13.10 -4.26 5.42
CA ALA A 116 -12.62 -3.96 6.76
C ALA A 116 -12.73 -2.46 7.10
N LEU A 117 -12.36 -1.59 6.16
CA LEU A 117 -12.44 -0.13 6.31
C LEU A 117 -13.86 0.34 6.62
N PHE A 118 -14.85 -0.17 5.88
CA PHE A 118 -16.25 0.25 6.05
C PHE A 118 -16.91 -0.39 7.27
N LEU A 119 -16.48 -1.58 7.69
CA LEU A 119 -16.96 -2.21 8.92
C LEU A 119 -16.43 -1.49 10.18
N ALA A 120 -15.17 -1.06 10.17
CA ALA A 120 -14.57 -0.33 11.30
C ALA A 120 -15.23 1.04 11.55
N ASN A 121 -15.83 1.66 10.52
CA ASN A 121 -16.51 2.95 10.62
C ASN A 121 -18.00 2.82 11.02
N LYS A 122 -18.47 1.64 11.42
CA LYS A 122 -19.76 1.51 12.11
C LYS A 122 -19.59 1.99 13.55
N SER A 123 -19.66 3.30 13.78
CA SER A 123 -19.75 3.85 15.13
C SER A 123 -20.91 3.22 15.88
N ILE A 124 -20.61 2.69 17.08
CA ILE A 124 -21.57 2.14 18.03
C ILE A 124 -22.68 3.18 18.27
N PRO A 125 -23.97 2.84 18.13
CA PRO A 125 -25.03 3.75 18.54
C PRO A 125 -24.98 3.89 20.06
N LYS A 126 -24.41 5.00 20.57
CA LYS A 126 -24.70 5.44 21.93
C LYS A 126 -26.05 6.17 21.89
N SER A 127 -27.01 5.65 22.65
CA SER A 127 -28.33 6.24 22.85
C SER A 127 -28.19 7.73 23.18
N GLY A 128 -28.80 8.61 22.37
CA GLY A 128 -28.91 10.05 22.65
C GLY A 128 -28.02 11.02 21.85
N ALA A 129 -27.23 10.59 20.85
CA ALA A 129 -26.43 11.51 20.03
C ALA A 129 -26.62 11.34 18.52
N TYR A 130 -26.83 12.47 17.82
CA TYR A 130 -26.92 12.55 16.35
C TYR A 130 -25.68 11.91 15.70
N HIS A 131 -25.92 10.94 14.82
CA HIS A 131 -24.89 10.15 14.17
C HIS A 131 -24.29 10.90 12.96
N ASN A 132 -23.22 11.67 13.18
CA ASN A 132 -22.38 12.12 12.07
C ASN A 132 -21.42 10.99 11.68
N SER A 133 -21.93 9.90 11.10
CA SER A 133 -21.08 8.96 10.36
C SER A 133 -20.60 9.64 9.11
N CYS A 134 -19.41 10.24 9.16
CA CYS A 134 -18.78 10.75 7.96
C CYS A 134 -18.39 9.55 7.10
N ASN A 135 -19.14 9.31 6.02
CA ASN A 135 -18.84 8.29 5.00
C ASN A 135 -17.70 8.73 4.08
N GLU A 136 -16.84 9.65 4.54
CA GLU A 136 -15.69 10.16 3.83
C GLU A 136 -14.42 9.50 4.37
N PHE A 137 -13.58 8.97 3.48
CA PHE A 137 -12.36 8.27 3.84
C PHE A 137 -11.19 8.79 3.01
N ALA A 138 -10.10 9.21 3.65
CA ALA A 138 -8.87 9.54 2.95
C ALA A 138 -8.05 8.27 2.67
N ILE A 139 -7.74 8.00 1.41
CA ILE A 139 -7.04 6.79 0.97
C ILE A 139 -5.67 7.16 0.40
N VAL A 140 -4.62 6.54 0.95
CA VAL A 140 -3.28 6.64 0.38
C VAL A 140 -3.06 5.50 -0.62
N VAL A 141 -2.92 5.86 -1.89
CA VAL A 141 -2.86 4.89 -3.00
C VAL A 141 -1.43 4.47 -3.32
N SER A 142 -0.54 5.44 -3.54
CA SER A 142 0.88 5.17 -3.78
C SER A 142 1.75 6.40 -3.55
N SER A 143 3.06 6.18 -3.50
CA SER A 143 4.10 7.22 -3.46
C SER A 143 4.65 7.58 -4.84
N PHE A 144 4.14 6.96 -5.92
CA PHE A 144 4.61 7.24 -7.28
C PHE A 144 4.04 8.57 -7.78
N ARG A 145 4.89 9.38 -8.42
CA ARG A 145 4.50 10.68 -8.98
C ARG A 145 3.77 10.56 -10.31
N HIS A 146 4.13 9.56 -11.13
CA HIS A 146 3.55 9.34 -12.44
C HIS A 146 3.17 7.85 -12.63
N PRO A 147 1.94 7.55 -13.07
CA PRO A 147 0.80 8.48 -13.17
C PRO A 147 0.38 9.00 -11.78
N PRO A 148 -0.37 10.11 -11.66
CA PRO A 148 -0.80 10.63 -10.36
C PRO A 148 -1.60 9.59 -9.54
N PRO A 149 -1.49 9.57 -8.19
CA PRO A 149 -2.24 8.62 -7.35
C PRO A 149 -3.74 8.58 -7.59
N ALA A 150 -4.40 9.71 -7.90
CA ALA A 150 -5.81 9.74 -8.29
C ALA A 150 -6.08 8.93 -9.57
N ILE A 151 -5.23 9.07 -10.60
CA ILE A 151 -5.34 8.31 -11.86
C ILE A 151 -5.08 6.82 -11.62
N GLN A 152 -4.09 6.48 -10.80
CA GLN A 152 -3.84 5.08 -10.43
C GLN A 152 -5.06 4.46 -9.74
N PHE A 153 -5.73 5.23 -8.86
CA PHE A 153 -6.91 4.76 -8.15
C PHE A 153 -8.12 4.63 -9.07
N LYS A 154 -8.29 5.57 -10.00
CA LYS A 154 -9.27 5.49 -11.08
C LYS A 154 -9.12 4.19 -11.87
N TRP A 155 -7.91 3.87 -12.33
CA TRP A 155 -7.65 2.61 -13.03
C TRP A 155 -7.97 1.38 -12.18
N PHE A 156 -7.62 1.41 -10.89
CA PHE A 156 -7.99 0.33 -9.98
C PHE A 156 -9.51 0.14 -9.88
N LEU A 157 -10.28 1.21 -9.69
CA LEU A 157 -11.73 1.12 -9.60
C LEU A 157 -12.34 0.60 -10.90
N GLU A 158 -11.93 1.16 -12.04
CA GLU A 158 -12.41 0.75 -13.36
C GLU A 158 -12.09 -0.71 -13.66
N SER A 159 -10.88 -1.20 -13.33
CA SER A 159 -10.52 -2.60 -13.60
C SER A 159 -11.11 -3.59 -12.57
N ALA A 160 -11.29 -3.18 -11.32
CA ALA A 160 -11.79 -4.05 -10.25
C ALA A 160 -13.32 -4.17 -10.24
N ILE A 161 -14.03 -3.09 -10.56
CA ILE A 161 -15.49 -3.08 -10.62
C ILE A 161 -15.93 -3.68 -11.96
N GLN A 162 -16.57 -4.85 -11.91
CA GLN A 162 -17.17 -5.45 -13.10
C GLN A 162 -18.42 -4.65 -13.50
N SER A 163 -18.29 -3.80 -14.52
CA SER A 163 -19.40 -3.20 -15.25
C SER A 163 -19.02 -3.14 -16.72
N SER A 164 -20.00 -3.31 -17.62
CA SER A 164 -19.82 -3.31 -19.09
C SER A 164 -19.26 -2.01 -19.66
N VAL A 165 -19.16 -0.96 -18.85
CA VAL A 165 -18.68 0.37 -19.22
C VAL A 165 -17.18 0.55 -18.96
N PHE A 166 -16.56 -0.29 -18.12
CA PHE A 166 -15.16 -0.08 -17.70
C PHE A 166 -14.16 -0.90 -18.52
N SER A 167 -12.99 -0.30 -18.81
CA SER A 167 -12.02 -0.83 -19.77
C SER A 167 -11.33 -2.11 -19.28
N ASP A 168 -10.99 -2.98 -20.22
CA ASP A 168 -10.07 -4.09 -20.01
C ASP A 168 -8.68 -3.61 -19.55
N ILE A 169 -7.91 -4.55 -19.01
CA ILE A 169 -6.52 -4.33 -18.61
C ILE A 169 -5.67 -4.14 -19.87
N THR A 170 -4.82 -3.13 -19.85
CA THR A 170 -3.88 -2.78 -20.92
C THR A 170 -2.45 -2.74 -20.39
N ASP A 171 -1.45 -2.82 -21.27
CA ASP A 171 -0.03 -2.82 -20.92
C ASP A 171 0.37 -1.65 -19.99
N ASP A 172 -0.14 -0.45 -20.25
CA ASP A 172 0.15 0.77 -19.50
C ASP A 172 -0.44 0.78 -18.08
N LYS A 173 -1.56 0.06 -17.89
CA LYS A 173 -2.26 -0.04 -16.60
C LYS A 173 -1.80 -1.24 -15.78
N LEU A 174 -1.21 -2.26 -16.42
CA LEU A 174 -0.96 -3.57 -15.83
C LEU A 174 -0.16 -3.51 -14.53
N GLU A 175 1.01 -2.83 -14.50
CA GLU A 175 1.82 -2.73 -13.28
C GLU A 175 1.02 -2.09 -12.13
N THR A 176 0.27 -1.02 -12.43
CA THR A 176 -0.54 -0.32 -11.44
C THR A 176 -1.64 -1.23 -10.90
N CYS A 177 -2.35 -1.96 -11.76
CA CYS A 177 -3.38 -2.91 -11.36
C CYS A 177 -2.80 -4.08 -10.55
N MET A 178 -1.65 -4.63 -10.92
CA MET A 178 -0.95 -5.67 -10.17
C MET A 178 -0.58 -5.19 -8.76
N ARG A 179 0.01 -4.01 -8.65
CA ARG A 179 0.40 -3.43 -7.36
C ARG A 179 -0.80 -3.10 -6.48
N LEU A 180 -1.82 -2.46 -7.04
CA LEU A 180 -2.99 -2.03 -6.28
C LEU A 180 -3.92 -3.19 -5.90
N SER A 181 -4.02 -4.23 -6.73
CA SER A 181 -4.75 -5.46 -6.36
C SER A 181 -4.18 -6.09 -5.09
N LYS A 182 -2.84 -6.15 -4.95
CA LYS A 182 -2.21 -6.61 -3.71
C LYS A 182 -2.40 -5.64 -2.55
N ARG A 183 -2.20 -4.33 -2.77
CA ARG A 183 -2.34 -3.29 -1.72
C ARG A 183 -3.74 -3.27 -1.11
N PHE A 184 -4.76 -3.30 -1.97
CA PHE A 184 -6.16 -3.26 -1.56
C PHE A 184 -6.78 -4.67 -1.44
N ARG A 185 -5.99 -5.74 -1.52
CA ARG A 185 -6.46 -7.13 -1.36
C ARG A 185 -7.68 -7.44 -2.26
N ALA A 186 -7.58 -7.07 -3.53
CA ALA A 186 -8.62 -7.30 -4.54
C ALA A 186 -8.28 -8.54 -5.37
N LYS A 187 -8.68 -9.72 -4.88
CA LYS A 187 -8.32 -11.02 -5.47
C LYS A 187 -8.84 -11.21 -6.90
N SER A 188 -10.02 -10.67 -7.20
CA SER A 188 -10.59 -10.75 -8.55
C SER A 188 -9.75 -9.98 -9.57
N LEU A 189 -9.24 -8.79 -9.20
CA LEU A 189 -8.35 -8.01 -10.06
C LEU A 189 -6.98 -8.68 -10.21
N GLU A 190 -6.46 -9.30 -9.14
CA GLU A 190 -5.24 -10.11 -9.20
C GLU A 190 -5.38 -11.23 -10.23
N ALA A 191 -6.46 -12.01 -10.17
CA ALA A 191 -6.74 -13.07 -11.14
C ALA A 191 -6.90 -12.55 -12.58
N LYS A 192 -7.51 -11.37 -12.78
CA LYS A 192 -7.59 -10.71 -14.09
C LYS A 192 -6.20 -10.34 -14.63
N CYS A 193 -5.32 -9.77 -13.80
CA CYS A 193 -3.94 -9.43 -14.20
C CYS A 193 -3.14 -10.70 -14.57
N ALA A 194 -3.27 -11.76 -13.75
CA ALA A 194 -2.63 -13.05 -14.00
C ALA A 194 -3.04 -13.63 -15.36
N ARG A 195 -4.35 -13.66 -15.64
CA ARG A 195 -4.91 -14.12 -16.91
C ARG A 195 -4.41 -13.28 -18.09
N TYR A 196 -4.44 -11.95 -17.96
CA TYR A 196 -3.96 -11.06 -19.00
C TYR A 196 -2.52 -11.36 -19.40
N ILE A 197 -1.63 -11.57 -18.42
CA ILE A 197 -0.25 -11.95 -18.66
C ILE A 197 -0.16 -13.28 -19.41
N GLN A 198 -0.85 -14.31 -18.92
CA GLN A 198 -0.83 -15.66 -19.51
C GLN A 198 -1.30 -15.65 -20.98
N GLU A 199 -2.32 -14.86 -21.32
CA GLU A 199 -2.87 -14.78 -22.67
C GLU A 199 -2.02 -13.95 -23.65
N ASN A 200 -1.29 -12.94 -23.14
CA ASN A 200 -0.66 -11.94 -24.00
C ASN A 200 0.88 -12.03 -24.06
N VAL A 201 1.54 -12.66 -23.08
CA VAL A 201 3.01 -12.63 -22.95
C VAL A 201 3.73 -13.23 -24.15
N VAL A 202 3.15 -14.24 -24.81
CA VAL A 202 3.74 -14.89 -26.00
C VAL A 202 3.88 -13.91 -27.17
N ARG A 203 3.04 -12.87 -27.24
CA ARG A 203 3.06 -11.85 -28.30
C ARG A 203 3.99 -10.67 -27.98
N LYS A 204 4.61 -10.67 -26.81
CA LYS A 204 5.48 -9.57 -26.36
C LYS A 204 6.92 -9.84 -26.72
N THR A 205 7.71 -8.76 -26.73
CA THR A 205 9.16 -8.89 -26.85
C THR A 205 9.74 -9.46 -25.54
N PRO A 206 10.89 -10.14 -25.59
CA PRO A 206 11.46 -10.78 -24.40
C PRO A 206 11.73 -9.82 -23.25
N MET A 207 12.08 -8.56 -23.55
CA MET A 207 12.32 -7.53 -22.54
C MET A 207 11.03 -7.05 -21.87
N VAL A 208 9.92 -6.97 -22.60
CA VAL A 208 8.61 -6.67 -22.01
C VAL A 208 8.17 -7.83 -21.11
N ALA A 209 8.33 -9.07 -21.58
CA ALA A 209 8.05 -10.26 -20.78
C ALA A 209 8.93 -10.33 -19.52
N LEU A 210 10.19 -9.89 -19.59
CA LEU A 210 11.09 -9.81 -18.45
C LEU A 210 10.61 -8.76 -17.43
N CYS A 211 10.16 -7.59 -17.88
CA CYS A 211 9.54 -6.60 -17.01
C CYS A 211 8.30 -7.16 -16.30
N TRP A 212 7.45 -7.88 -17.02
CA TRP A 212 6.27 -8.53 -16.44
C TRP A 212 6.66 -9.58 -15.41
N LEU A 213 7.66 -10.42 -15.72
CA LEU A 213 8.19 -11.42 -14.80
C LEU A 213 8.73 -10.80 -13.50
N ASN A 214 9.43 -9.68 -13.61
CA ASN A 214 9.90 -8.93 -12.45
C ASN A 214 8.73 -8.40 -11.61
N TRP A 215 7.65 -7.91 -12.23
CA TRP A 215 6.46 -7.47 -11.51
C TRP A 215 5.73 -8.64 -10.84
N VAL A 216 5.63 -9.79 -11.51
CA VAL A 216 5.06 -11.04 -10.96
C VAL A 216 5.81 -11.43 -9.69
N LEU A 217 7.15 -11.44 -9.73
CA LEU A 217 8.00 -11.73 -8.57
C LEU A 217 7.83 -10.68 -7.46
N LYS A 218 7.95 -9.38 -7.82
CA LYS A 218 7.86 -8.25 -6.89
C LYS A 218 6.53 -8.22 -6.13
N HIS A 219 5.43 -8.54 -6.81
CA HIS A 219 4.09 -8.52 -6.25
C HIS A 219 3.60 -9.88 -5.77
N LYS A 220 4.41 -10.94 -5.88
CA LYS A 220 4.08 -12.30 -5.44
C LYS A 220 2.80 -12.83 -6.10
N PHE A 221 2.77 -12.79 -7.42
CA PHE A 221 1.77 -13.48 -8.22
C PHE A 221 2.05 -15.00 -8.23
N ASP A 222 1.07 -15.78 -8.69
CA ASP A 222 1.12 -17.23 -8.67
C ASP A 222 2.18 -17.81 -9.62
N GLN A 223 2.60 -19.04 -9.31
CA GLN A 223 3.65 -19.74 -10.05
C GLN A 223 3.27 -19.95 -11.52
N THR A 224 1.99 -20.18 -11.83
CA THR A 224 1.53 -20.36 -13.21
C THR A 224 1.77 -19.11 -14.06
N THR A 225 1.54 -17.92 -13.51
CA THR A 225 1.85 -16.66 -14.21
C THR A 225 3.34 -16.42 -14.36
N TYR A 226 4.14 -16.84 -13.38
CA TYR A 226 5.61 -16.82 -13.49
C TYR A 226 6.08 -17.74 -14.63
N ASP A 227 5.62 -19.00 -14.63
CA ASP A 227 6.00 -20.01 -15.62
C ASP A 227 5.57 -19.61 -17.04
N ALA A 228 4.43 -18.92 -17.18
CA ALA A 228 3.98 -18.42 -18.48
C ALA A 228 4.94 -17.39 -19.11
N CYS A 229 5.65 -16.60 -18.30
CA CYS A 229 6.58 -15.58 -18.80
C CYS A 229 7.92 -16.18 -19.23
N LEU A 230 8.38 -17.25 -18.57
CA LEU A 230 9.72 -17.81 -18.74
C LEU A 230 10.06 -18.18 -20.19
N PRO A 231 9.20 -18.88 -20.97
CA PRO A 231 9.50 -19.23 -22.35
C PRO A 231 9.79 -18.00 -23.23
N CYS A 232 9.02 -16.93 -23.08
CA CYS A 232 9.23 -15.70 -23.85
C CYS A 232 10.54 -15.02 -23.46
N VAL A 233 10.84 -14.90 -22.16
CA VAL A 233 12.10 -14.33 -21.66
C VAL A 233 13.30 -15.15 -22.12
N ALA A 234 13.18 -16.48 -22.14
CA ALA A 234 14.24 -17.40 -22.56
C ALA A 234 14.62 -17.26 -24.05
N THR A 235 13.79 -16.63 -24.89
CA THR A 235 14.15 -16.33 -26.29
C THR A 235 15.13 -15.15 -26.43
N ALA A 236 15.32 -14.33 -25.38
CA ALA A 236 16.31 -13.26 -25.38
C ALA A 236 17.74 -13.81 -25.60
N SER A 237 18.58 -13.10 -26.35
CA SER A 237 19.99 -13.49 -26.47
C SER A 237 20.74 -13.28 -25.16
N VAL A 238 21.82 -14.04 -24.93
CA VAL A 238 22.67 -13.87 -23.73
C VAL A 238 23.20 -12.44 -23.62
N ARG A 239 23.67 -11.88 -24.75
CA ARG A 239 24.12 -10.48 -24.82
C ARG A 239 23.04 -9.49 -24.37
N CYS A 240 21.79 -9.71 -24.79
CA CYS A 240 20.67 -8.85 -24.41
C CYS A 240 20.37 -8.93 -22.90
N LEU A 241 20.46 -10.13 -22.31
CA LEU A 241 20.32 -10.32 -20.86
C LEU A 241 21.45 -9.65 -20.08
N GLU A 242 22.69 -9.70 -20.58
CA GLU A 242 23.85 -9.03 -19.98
C GLU A 242 23.73 -7.51 -20.05
N GLU A 243 23.34 -6.96 -21.20
CA GLU A 243 23.08 -5.52 -21.39
C GLU A 243 22.03 -4.99 -20.40
N HIS A 244 21.06 -5.82 -20.02
CA HIS A 244 19.96 -5.47 -19.09
C HIS A 244 20.10 -6.13 -17.72
N ARG A 245 21.32 -6.51 -17.29
CA ARG A 245 21.59 -7.22 -16.03
C ARG A 245 20.99 -6.55 -14.79
N ASN A 246 20.93 -5.22 -14.77
CA ASN A 246 20.32 -4.44 -13.68
C ASN A 246 18.82 -4.73 -13.48
N LEU A 247 18.15 -5.28 -14.50
CA LEU A 247 16.74 -5.67 -14.44
C LEU A 247 16.56 -7.15 -14.08
N ILE A 248 17.63 -7.93 -13.90
CA ILE A 248 17.55 -9.38 -13.74
C ILE A 248 18.18 -9.77 -12.40
N SER A 249 17.43 -10.50 -11.56
CA SER A 249 18.03 -11.08 -10.35
C SER A 249 19.04 -12.17 -10.70
N GLU A 250 20.10 -12.32 -9.90
CA GLU A 250 21.11 -13.37 -10.10
C GLU A 250 20.51 -14.76 -10.25
N ARG A 251 19.48 -15.07 -9.46
CA ARG A 251 18.75 -16.33 -9.54
C ARG A 251 18.07 -16.52 -10.89
N LEU A 252 17.34 -15.50 -11.34
CA LEU A 252 16.65 -15.54 -12.63
C LEU A 252 17.64 -15.66 -13.79
N LEU A 253 18.77 -14.95 -13.72
CA LEU A 253 19.82 -15.07 -14.74
C LEU A 253 20.41 -16.48 -14.78
N ALA A 254 20.72 -17.07 -13.62
CA ALA A 254 21.24 -18.43 -13.54
C ALA A 254 20.25 -19.45 -14.13
N ASP A 255 18.96 -19.32 -13.82
CA ASP A 255 17.91 -20.19 -14.35
C ASP A 255 17.79 -20.07 -15.88
N LEU A 256 17.85 -18.84 -16.42
CA LEU A 256 17.81 -18.60 -17.87
C LEU A 256 19.04 -19.14 -18.60
N LEU A 257 20.24 -18.96 -18.03
CA LEU A 257 21.48 -19.51 -18.60
C LEU A 257 21.49 -21.04 -18.55
N ALA A 258 21.06 -21.64 -17.44
CA ALA A 258 20.95 -23.08 -17.30
C ALA A 258 19.94 -23.66 -18.30
N ALA A 259 18.80 -23.01 -18.51
CA ALA A 259 17.82 -23.41 -19.51
C ALA A 259 18.41 -23.38 -20.92
N LYS A 260 19.14 -22.32 -21.28
CA LYS A 260 19.82 -22.21 -22.57
C LYS A 260 20.89 -23.28 -22.78
N LEU A 261 21.70 -23.56 -21.76
CA LEU A 261 22.71 -24.61 -21.82
C LEU A 261 22.06 -25.98 -22.06
N ARG A 262 20.98 -26.31 -21.33
CA ARG A 262 20.24 -27.56 -21.57
C ARG A 262 19.74 -27.67 -23.01
N THR A 263 19.14 -26.61 -23.56
CA THR A 263 18.68 -26.62 -24.95
C THR A 263 19.79 -26.79 -25.98
N LEU A 264 21.01 -26.32 -25.68
CA LEU A 264 22.17 -26.52 -26.57
C LEU A 264 22.69 -27.96 -26.48
N TYR A 265 22.74 -28.54 -25.28
CA TYR A 265 23.16 -29.92 -25.07
C TYR A 265 22.15 -30.94 -25.62
N ASP A 266 20.85 -30.68 -25.53
CA ASP A 266 19.80 -31.55 -26.09
C ASP A 266 19.75 -31.52 -27.63
N GLN A 267 20.44 -30.57 -28.27
CA GLN A 267 20.55 -30.44 -29.73
C GLN A 267 21.82 -31.08 -30.33
N CYS A 268 22.70 -31.63 -29.49
CA CYS A 268 23.93 -32.34 -29.88
C CYS A 268 23.77 -33.85 -29.69
#